data_AF-A0A182X0N5-F1
#
_entry.id   AF-A0A182X0N5-F1
#
_cell.length_a   1.000
_cell.length_b   1.000
_cell.length_c   1.000
_cell.angle_alpha   90.00
_cell.angle_beta   90.00
_cell.angle_gamma   90.00
#
_symmetry.space_group_name_H-M   'P 1'
#
loop_
_entity.id
_entity.type
_entity.pdbx_description
1 polymer ?
#
loop_
_entity_poly.entity_id
_entity_poly.type
_entity_poly.pdbx_seq_one_letter_code
_entity_poly.pdbx_strand_id
1 'polypeptide(L)'
;MHYTPVCGNNNRTYHNYCILRCMRIRVNRTLEMAHRWECGTTPDEQKALDLADEPWRMFIEIDGGVSSIDRRGPGRDPSCEKRPGKSTNDWAV
;
A
#
# COMPACT_ATOMS: atom_id res chain seq x y z
N MET A 1 7.61 9.42 -14.66
CA MET A 1 7.35 9.54 -13.20
C MET A 1 6.16 8.65 -12.92
N HIS A 2 6.33 7.58 -12.14
CA HIS A 2 5.21 6.72 -11.76
C HIS A 2 4.44 7.35 -10.60
N TYR A 3 3.11 7.36 -10.69
CA TYR A 3 2.26 7.84 -9.62
C TYR A 3 2.11 6.74 -8.58
N THR A 4 2.71 6.95 -7.40
CA THR A 4 2.67 6.00 -6.28
C THR A 4 2.52 6.80 -4.99
N PRO A 5 1.33 7.36 -4.73
CA PRO A 5 1.15 8.36 -3.70
C PRO A 5 1.44 7.81 -2.29
N VAL A 6 1.98 8.65 -1.41
CA VAL A 6 2.28 8.29 -0.02
C VAL A 6 1.78 9.37 0.94
N CYS A 7 1.32 8.97 2.12
CA CYS A 7 0.90 9.89 3.17
C CYS A 7 2.05 10.13 4.14
N GLY A 8 2.35 11.40 4.41
CA GLY A 8 3.29 11.78 5.46
C GLY A 8 2.63 11.87 6.84
N ASN A 9 3.43 11.79 7.91
CA ASN A 9 3.01 12.03 9.30
C ASN A 9 2.49 13.45 9.57
N ASN A 10 2.58 14.34 8.59
CA ASN A 10 1.99 15.68 8.59
C ASN A 10 0.63 15.75 7.87
N ASN A 11 -0.01 14.60 7.62
CA ASN A 11 -1.31 14.47 6.96
C ASN A 11 -1.34 15.10 5.55
N ARG A 12 -0.21 15.05 4.83
CA ARG A 12 -0.09 15.48 3.43
C ARG A 12 0.30 14.31 2.53
N THR A 13 -0.35 14.24 1.38
CA THR A 13 -0.03 13.28 0.31
C THR A 13 1.13 13.80 -0.54
N TYR A 14 2.08 12.91 -0.86
CA TYR A 14 3.18 13.17 -1.78
C TYR A 14 3.07 12.23 -2.97
N HIS A 15 3.34 12.74 -4.18
CA HIS A 15 3.16 12.02 -5.46
C HIS A 15 3.95 10.70 -5.54
N ASN A 16 5.06 10.61 -4.80
CA ASN A 16 5.81 9.38 -4.56
C ASN A 16 6.72 9.53 -3.34
N TYR A 17 7.29 8.41 -2.90
CA TYR A 17 8.23 8.37 -1.77
C TYR A 17 9.48 9.24 -1.98
N CYS A 18 9.97 9.38 -3.22
CA CYS A 18 11.13 10.22 -3.51
C CYS A 18 10.84 11.69 -3.17
N ILE A 19 9.65 12.20 -3.50
CA ILE A 19 9.24 13.57 -3.16
C ILE A 19 9.13 13.74 -1.64
N LEU A 20 8.51 12.80 -0.93
CA LEU A 20 8.45 12.83 0.55
C LEU A 20 9.87 12.91 1.14
N ARG A 21 10.79 12.08 0.64
CA ARG A 21 12.20 12.09 1.10
C ARG A 21 12.90 13.42 0.82
N CYS A 22 12.67 14.02 -0.35
CA CYS A 22 13.19 15.35 -0.66
C CYS A 22 12.64 16.41 0.31
N MET A 23 11.35 16.37 0.61
CA MET A 23 10.72 17.28 1.57
C MET A 23 11.25 17.07 2.99
N ARG A 24 11.55 15.82 3.36
CA ARG A 24 12.20 15.52 4.64
C ARG A 24 13.57 16.18 4.77
N ILE A 25 14.36 16.16 3.71
CA ILE A 25 15.72 16.73 3.72
C ILE A 25 15.68 18.26 3.66
N ARG A 26 14.82 18.83 2.82
CA ARG A 26 14.83 20.26 2.50
C ARG A 26 13.96 21.13 3.41
N VAL A 27 12.84 20.58 3.88
CA VAL A 27 11.80 21.36 4.57
C VAL A 27 11.67 20.95 6.02
N ASN A 28 11.43 19.66 6.28
CA ASN A 28 11.18 19.18 7.64
C ASN A 28 11.82 17.82 7.91
N ARG A 29 12.88 17.79 8.71
CA ARG A 29 13.62 16.55 9.03
C ARG A 29 12.82 15.52 9.84
N THR A 30 11.73 15.94 10.48
CA THR A 30 10.83 15.03 11.22
C THR A 30 9.70 14.47 10.35
N LEU A 31 9.66 14.83 9.06
CA LEU A 31 8.69 14.28 8.11
C LEU A 31 8.99 12.81 7.86
N GLU A 32 8.04 11.94 8.20
CA GLU A 32 8.11 10.51 7.94
C GLU A 32 6.90 10.04 7.14
N MET A 33 7.01 8.88 6.50
CA MET A 33 5.88 8.24 5.84
C MET A 33 4.99 7.62 6.92
N ALA A 34 3.70 7.98 6.94
CA ALA A 34 2.69 7.32 7.75
C ALA A 34 2.23 6.02 7.10
N HIS A 35 1.88 6.07 5.81
CA HIS A 35 1.47 4.90 5.01
C HIS A 35 1.70 5.12 3.51
N ARG A 36 1.58 4.04 2.72
CA ARG A 36 1.99 3.95 1.31
C ARG A 36 0.93 4.36 0.29
N TRP A 37 -0.12 5.01 0.75
CA TRP A 37 -1.26 5.45 -0.05
C TRP A 37 -1.63 6.88 0.31
N GLU A 38 -2.60 7.48 -0.40
CA GLU A 38 -3.03 8.85 -0.17
C GLU A 38 -3.59 9.07 1.24
N CYS A 39 -3.34 10.24 1.84
CA CYS A 39 -4.00 10.59 3.09
C CYS A 39 -5.52 10.70 2.88
N GLY A 40 -6.30 10.31 3.89
CA GLY A 40 -7.76 10.41 3.85
C GLY A 40 -8.45 9.23 3.16
N THR A 41 -7.72 8.31 2.52
CA THR A 41 -8.31 7.04 2.07
C THR A 41 -8.38 6.06 3.22
N THR A 42 -9.53 5.42 3.38
CA THR A 42 -9.70 4.33 4.32
C THR A 42 -8.95 3.08 3.84
N PRO A 43 -8.60 2.15 4.75
CA PRO A 43 -7.99 0.88 4.36
C PRO A 43 -8.84 0.07 3.38
N ASP A 44 -10.17 0.19 3.44
CA ASP A 44 -11.08 -0.54 2.55
C ASP A 44 -11.15 0.10 1.17
N GLU A 45 -11.11 1.43 1.08
CA GLU A 45 -10.94 2.14 -0.20
C GLU A 45 -9.60 1.80 -0.85
N GLN A 46 -8.49 1.76 -0.08
CA GLN A 46 -7.19 1.41 -0.65
C GLN A 46 -7.17 -0.04 -1.17
N LYS A 47 -7.78 -0.99 -0.44
CA LYS A 47 -7.91 -2.37 -0.94
C LYS A 47 -8.69 -2.44 -2.25
N ALA A 48 -9.76 -1.65 -2.39
CA ALA A 48 -10.53 -1.61 -3.62
C ALA A 48 -9.70 -1.06 -4.79
N LEU A 49 -8.86 -0.04 -4.54
CA LEU A 49 -7.90 0.50 -5.51
C LEU A 49 -6.85 -0.55 -5.91
N ASP A 50 -6.21 -1.21 -4.93
CA ASP A 50 -5.20 -2.25 -5.17
C ASP A 50 -5.78 -3.42 -5.99
N LEU A 51 -7.04 -3.79 -5.76
CA LEU A 51 -7.74 -4.84 -6.52
C LEU A 51 -8.07 -4.42 -7.96
N ALA A 52 -8.23 -3.12 -8.21
CA ALA A 52 -8.56 -2.57 -9.52
C ALA A 52 -7.32 -2.38 -10.41
N ASP A 53 -6.14 -2.15 -9.81
CA ASP A 53 -4.86 -1.98 -10.52
C ASP A 53 -4.25 -3.31 -11.03
N GLU A 54 -4.87 -4.46 -10.76
CA GLU A 54 -4.47 -5.77 -11.27
C GLU A 54 -5.19 -6.11 -12.60
N PRO A 55 -4.59 -5.86 -13.78
CA PRO A 55 -5.26 -6.01 -15.06
C PRO A 55 -5.24 -7.47 -15.57
N TRP A 56 -4.65 -8.41 -14.81
CA TRP A 56 -4.50 -9.82 -15.21
C TRP A 56 -5.63 -10.73 -14.74
N ARG A 57 -6.68 -10.20 -14.09
CA ARG A 57 -7.96 -10.94 -13.94
C ARG A 57 -8.80 -10.95 -15.22
N MET A 58 -8.17 -10.80 -16.39
CA MET A 58 -8.78 -11.10 -17.66
C MET A 58 -8.95 -12.63 -17.77
N PHE A 59 -10.15 -13.08 -17.40
CA PHE A 59 -10.80 -14.37 -17.64
C PHE A 59 -10.02 -15.41 -18.46
N ILE A 60 -9.83 -16.58 -17.84
CA ILE A 60 -10.00 -17.84 -18.56
C ILE A 60 -11.02 -18.66 -17.76
N GLU A 61 -12.29 -18.59 -18.17
CA GLU A 61 -13.22 -19.71 -17.95
C GLU A 61 -12.79 -20.82 -18.92
N ILE A 62 -12.16 -21.89 -18.42
CA ILE A 62 -12.23 -23.20 -19.08
C ILE A 62 -12.82 -24.16 -18.07
N ASP A 63 -13.87 -24.84 -18.53
CA ASP A 63 -14.75 -25.74 -17.80
C ASP A 63 -14.04 -26.68 -16.81
N GLY A 64 -14.57 -26.75 -15.59
CA GLY A 64 -14.59 -28.01 -14.85
C GLY A 64 -13.43 -28.34 -13.89
N GLY A 65 -12.79 -27.36 -13.22
CA GLY A 65 -11.87 -27.72 -12.15
C GLY A 65 -11.43 -26.56 -11.25
N VAL A 66 -11.96 -26.51 -10.03
CA VAL A 66 -11.41 -25.63 -8.98
C VAL A 66 -10.20 -26.32 -8.35
N SER A 67 -9.08 -26.33 -9.06
CA SER A 67 -7.80 -26.52 -8.38
C SER A 67 -7.48 -25.21 -7.67
N SER A 68 -7.69 -25.17 -6.35
CA SER A 68 -7.12 -24.13 -5.51
C SER A 68 -5.59 -24.24 -5.56
N ILE A 69 -4.97 -23.62 -6.56
CA ILE A 69 -3.52 -23.44 -6.60
C ILE A 69 -3.20 -21.95 -6.58
N ASP A 70 -2.52 -21.63 -5.47
CA ASP A 70 -1.89 -20.38 -5.05
C ASP A 70 -2.79 -19.25 -4.50
N ARG A 71 -2.93 -19.23 -3.15
CA ARG A 71 -3.24 -18.01 -2.37
C ARG A 71 -2.06 -17.03 -2.38
N ARG A 72 -1.59 -16.63 -3.56
CA ARG A 72 -0.79 -15.43 -3.71
C ARG A 72 -1.66 -14.39 -4.39
N GLY A 73 -2.34 -13.62 -3.53
CA GLY A 73 -2.81 -12.30 -3.92
C GLY A 73 -1.65 -11.45 -4.45
N PRO A 74 -1.98 -10.33 -5.13
CA PRO A 74 -1.01 -9.52 -5.83
C PRO A 74 0.11 -9.09 -4.90
N GLY A 75 1.31 -9.08 -5.46
CA GLY A 75 2.58 -9.05 -4.73
C GLY A 75 2.59 -8.04 -3.60
N ARG A 76 2.69 -8.56 -2.37
CA ARG A 76 3.25 -7.79 -1.26
C ARG A 76 4.65 -7.36 -1.69
N ASP A 77 4.85 -6.06 -1.88
CA ASP A 77 6.18 -5.49 -1.95
C ASP A 77 6.98 -5.98 -0.72
N PRO A 78 8.03 -6.80 -0.90
CA PRO A 78 8.82 -7.34 0.20
C PRO A 78 9.55 -6.25 0.98
N SER A 79 9.55 -5.00 0.50
CA SER A 79 10.02 -3.84 1.25
C SER A 79 9.18 -3.52 2.50
N CYS A 80 7.96 -4.06 2.63
CA CYS A 80 7.06 -3.77 3.76
C CYS A 80 6.74 -4.96 4.67
N GLU A 81 7.53 -6.03 4.65
CA GLU A 81 7.41 -7.10 5.63
C GLU A 81 8.19 -6.76 6.91
N LYS A 82 7.56 -5.98 7.81
CA LYS A 82 7.77 -6.25 9.25
C LYS A 82 6.86 -7.42 9.61
N ARG A 83 7.39 -8.63 9.52
CA ARG A 83 6.78 -9.85 10.06
C ARG A 83 7.35 -10.15 11.46
N PRO A 84 6.70 -11.01 12.25
CA PRO A 84 5.74 -10.67 13.29
C PRO A 84 6.36 -10.73 14.69
N GLY A 85 6.04 -9.75 15.53
CA GLY A 85 6.43 -9.70 16.93
C GLY A 85 5.57 -8.65 17.62
N LYS A 86 4.65 -9.12 18.46
CA LYS A 86 3.60 -8.36 19.12
C LYS A 86 4.14 -7.13 19.85
N SER A 87 3.48 -5.99 19.65
CA SER A 87 3.04 -5.16 20.76
C SER A 87 1.57 -4.89 20.48
N THR A 88 0.71 -5.69 21.11
CA THR A 88 -0.67 -5.30 21.38
C THR A 88 -0.57 -4.05 22.23
N ASN A 89 -0.77 -2.88 21.61
CA ASN A 89 -1.46 -1.72 22.15
C ASN A 89 -1.39 -0.60 21.10
N ASP A 90 -2.51 0.10 20.95
CA ASP A 90 -2.66 1.38 20.26
C ASP A 90 -2.97 1.38 18.76
N TRP A 91 -3.87 0.53 18.25
CA TRP A 91 -4.84 0.97 17.21
C TRP A 91 -6.05 0.03 17.11
N ALA A 92 -7.03 0.20 17.99
CA ALA A 92 -8.45 0.04 17.67
C ALA A 92 -9.28 0.66 18.81
N VAL A 93 -10.25 1.48 18.42
CA VAL A 93 -11.63 1.64 18.94
C VAL A 93 -11.84 1.44 20.45
#